data_AF-A0A2E8GKJ9-F1
#
_entry.id   AF-A0A2E8GKJ9-F1
#
_cell.length_a   1.000
_cell.length_b   1.000
_cell.length_c   1.000
_cell.angle_alpha   90.00
_cell.angle_beta   90.00
_cell.angle_gamma   90.00
#
_symmetry.space_group_name_H-M   'P 1'
#
loop_
_entity.id
_entity.type
_entity.pdbx_description
1 polymer ?
#
loop_
_entity_poly.entity_id
_entity_poly.type
_entity_poly.pdbx_seq_one_letter_code
_entity_poly.pdbx_strand_id
1 'polypeptide(L)'
;MVFVLGLYGELEKSEPKEHTQELTESMVSELIFANVHSLIISAGITPTFLANLETDDDRDELYEALRALPGYGCLWYLPNMTGIPDVNEPSDYMTYNYIKQDDTWLVTGVFRHPFHFPFGLTHRCEEMATWSIDDNTGEVTYGRPDEK
;
A
#
# COMPACT_ATOMS: atom_id res chain seq x y z
N MET A 1 -47.75 0.21 -24.58
CA MET A 1 -47.34 0.20 -23.16
C MET A 1 -46.99 -1.23 -22.83
N VAL A 2 -45.69 -1.55 -22.81
CA VAL A 2 -45.19 -2.92 -22.55
C VAL A 2 -44.51 -2.87 -21.19
N PHE A 3 -45.08 -3.60 -20.23
CA PHE A 3 -44.45 -3.85 -18.94
C PHE A 3 -43.50 -5.04 -19.12
N VAL A 4 -42.21 -4.83 -18.89
CA VAL A 4 -41.24 -5.91 -18.67
C VAL A 4 -40.96 -5.93 -17.18
N LEU A 5 -41.71 -6.80 -16.48
CA LEU A 5 -41.36 -7.30 -15.16
C LEU A 5 -40.52 -8.56 -15.39
N GLY A 6 -39.31 -8.60 -14.85
CA GLY A 6 -38.55 -9.85 -14.81
C GLY A 6 -37.05 -9.63 -14.89
N LEU A 7 -36.43 -9.47 -13.72
CA LEU A 7 -35.35 -10.34 -13.23
C LEU A 7 -34.84 -9.68 -11.95
N TYR A 8 -35.51 -10.00 -10.84
CA TYR A 8 -34.81 -10.06 -9.55
C TYR A 8 -33.72 -11.11 -9.75
N GLY A 9 -32.49 -10.66 -9.98
CA GLY A 9 -31.33 -11.53 -9.85
C GLY A 9 -31.38 -12.12 -8.46
N GLU A 10 -31.46 -13.44 -8.38
CA GLU A 10 -31.23 -14.20 -7.18
C GLU A 10 -29.89 -13.72 -6.60
N LEU A 11 -29.96 -12.94 -5.51
CA LEU A 11 -28.85 -12.87 -4.59
C LEU A 11 -28.70 -14.31 -4.09
N GLU A 12 -27.78 -15.06 -4.70
CA GLU A 12 -27.26 -16.27 -4.08
C GLU A 12 -26.88 -15.88 -2.66
N LYS A 13 -27.70 -16.37 -1.72
CA LYS A 13 -27.43 -16.24 -0.30
C LYS A 13 -26.23 -17.13 -0.06
N SER A 14 -25.03 -16.58 -0.27
CA SER A 14 -23.78 -17.26 0.03
C SER A 14 -23.89 -17.78 1.46
N GLU A 15 -23.58 -19.05 1.65
CA GLU A 15 -23.45 -19.63 2.98
C GLU A 15 -22.61 -18.68 3.85
N PRO A 16 -22.93 -18.53 5.15
CA PRO A 16 -22.08 -17.74 6.03
C PRO A 16 -20.69 -18.37 6.00
N LYS A 17 -19.77 -17.77 5.24
CA LYS A 17 -18.35 -18.10 5.33
C LYS A 17 -17.99 -17.88 6.78
N GLU A 18 -17.49 -18.93 7.42
CA GLU A 18 -16.94 -18.82 8.76
C GLU A 18 -15.69 -17.96 8.65
N HIS A 19 -15.84 -16.65 8.86
CA HIS A 19 -14.74 -15.70 8.81
C HIS A 19 -13.83 -15.93 10.01
N THR A 20 -12.78 -16.69 9.80
CA THR A 20 -11.70 -16.87 10.76
C THR A 20 -10.53 -16.07 10.25
N GLN A 21 -10.15 -15.03 11.00
CA GLN A 21 -8.97 -14.24 10.70
C GLN A 21 -7.73 -15.14 10.70
N GLU A 22 -7.13 -15.36 9.52
CA GLU A 22 -5.96 -16.20 9.30
C GLU A 22 -4.67 -15.40 9.45
N LEU A 23 -4.63 -14.16 8.96
CA LEU A 23 -3.44 -13.32 9.07
C LEU A 23 -3.39 -12.59 10.41
N THR A 24 -2.18 -12.28 10.83
CA THR A 24 -1.90 -11.37 11.94
C THR A 24 -1.36 -10.06 11.40
N GLU A 25 -1.40 -8.98 12.20
CA GLU A 25 -0.79 -7.70 11.81
C GLU A 25 0.68 -7.84 11.39
N SER A 26 1.45 -8.72 12.05
CA SER A 26 2.84 -9.01 11.68
C SER A 26 2.94 -9.63 10.28
N MET A 27 2.08 -10.58 9.95
CA MET A 27 2.06 -11.21 8.64
C MET A 27 1.63 -10.22 7.56
N VAL A 28 0.66 -9.36 7.86
CA VAL A 28 0.24 -8.27 6.96
C VAL A 28 1.40 -7.31 6.71
N SER A 29 2.18 -6.95 7.74
CA SER A 29 3.37 -6.11 7.59
C SER A 29 4.42 -6.76 6.67
N GLU A 30 4.67 -8.06 6.82
CA GLU A 30 5.57 -8.81 5.94
C GLU A 30 5.08 -8.87 4.50
N LEU A 31 3.77 -9.03 4.28
CA LEU A 31 3.16 -9.01 2.95
C LEU A 31 3.32 -7.65 2.27
N ILE A 32 3.10 -6.56 3.00
CA ILE A 32 3.34 -5.19 2.51
C ILE A 32 4.80 -5.03 2.14
N PHE A 33 5.73 -5.45 3.00
CA PHE A 33 7.17 -5.37 2.73
C PHE A 33 7.54 -6.10 1.44
N ALA A 34 7.09 -7.35 1.28
CA ALA A 34 7.35 -8.15 0.09
C ALA A 34 6.78 -7.49 -1.17
N ASN A 35 5.54 -7.00 -1.09
CA ASN A 35 4.86 -6.32 -2.18
C ASN A 35 5.57 -5.02 -2.60
N VAL A 36 5.95 -4.16 -1.64
CA VAL A 36 6.71 -2.94 -1.90
C VAL A 36 8.06 -3.26 -2.53
N HIS A 37 8.77 -4.26 -2.01
CA HIS A 37 10.07 -4.65 -2.55
C HIS A 37 9.93 -5.11 -4.02
N SER A 38 8.87 -5.85 -4.35
CA SER A 38 8.54 -6.19 -5.74
C SER A 38 8.23 -4.95 -6.60
N LEU A 39 7.47 -3.97 -6.09
CA LEU A 39 7.19 -2.72 -6.81
C LEU A 39 8.47 -1.94 -7.15
N ILE A 40 9.38 -1.80 -6.18
CA ILE A 40 10.68 -1.12 -6.34
C ILE A 40 11.48 -1.77 -7.48
N ILE A 41 11.57 -3.11 -7.46
CA ILE A 41 12.28 -3.86 -8.50
C ILE A 41 11.60 -3.70 -9.86
N SER A 42 10.28 -3.78 -9.92
CA SER A 42 9.51 -3.61 -11.16
C SER A 42 9.64 -2.21 -11.76
N ALA A 43 9.88 -1.19 -10.94
CA ALA A 43 10.19 0.17 -11.40
C ALA A 43 11.65 0.34 -11.88
N GLY A 44 12.46 -0.71 -11.86
CA GLY A 44 13.87 -0.66 -12.27
C GLY A 44 14.82 -0.12 -11.20
N ILE A 45 14.33 0.16 -10.00
CA ILE A 45 15.13 0.62 -8.87
C ILE A 45 15.85 -0.59 -8.27
N THR A 46 16.93 -0.99 -8.91
CA THR A 46 17.73 -2.17 -8.54
C THR A 46 18.95 -1.78 -7.71
N PRO A 47 19.61 -2.74 -7.00
CA PRO A 47 20.86 -2.45 -6.29
C PRO A 47 21.93 -1.82 -7.20
N THR A 48 21.99 -2.22 -8.48
CA THR A 48 22.89 -1.63 -9.47
C THR A 48 22.53 -0.18 -9.80
N PHE A 49 21.24 0.12 -9.97
CA PHE A 49 20.77 1.49 -10.19
C PHE A 49 21.17 2.39 -9.01
N LEU A 50 20.91 1.94 -7.79
CA LEU A 50 21.21 2.67 -6.56
C LEU A 50 22.72 2.89 -6.34
N ALA A 51 23.56 1.93 -6.73
CA ALA A 51 25.01 2.03 -6.64
C ALA A 51 25.63 3.06 -7.61
N ASN A 52 24.91 3.45 -8.66
CA ASN A 52 25.37 4.38 -9.69
C ASN A 52 24.83 5.80 -9.49
N LEU A 53 24.17 6.10 -8.37
CA LEU A 53 23.69 7.45 -8.05
C LEU A 53 24.89 8.33 -7.66
N GLU A 54 25.35 9.17 -8.57
CA GLU A 54 26.53 10.02 -8.35
C GLU A 54 26.16 11.49 -8.17
N THR A 55 25.14 11.95 -8.90
CA THR A 55 24.75 13.36 -8.98
C THR A 55 23.49 13.69 -8.19
N ASP A 56 23.20 14.98 -8.02
CA ASP A 56 21.90 15.42 -7.49
C ASP A 56 20.76 15.09 -8.46
N ASP A 57 20.98 15.24 -9.77
CA ASP A 57 19.98 14.94 -10.80
C ASP A 57 19.57 13.44 -10.76
N ASP A 58 20.52 12.51 -10.60
CA ASP A 58 20.22 11.07 -10.47
C ASP A 58 19.34 10.79 -9.24
N ARG A 59 19.58 11.51 -8.14
CA ARG A 59 18.80 11.39 -6.91
C ARG A 59 17.39 11.93 -7.10
N ASP A 60 17.25 13.05 -7.80
CA ASP A 60 15.95 13.64 -8.11
C ASP A 60 15.12 12.71 -9.00
N GLU A 61 15.73 12.10 -10.03
CA GLU A 61 15.07 11.09 -10.87
C GLU A 61 14.60 9.87 -10.06
N LEU A 62 15.44 9.36 -9.15
CA LEU A 62 15.05 8.30 -8.22
C LEU A 62 13.84 8.72 -7.38
N TYR A 63 13.84 9.93 -6.82
CA TYR A 63 12.74 10.39 -5.98
C TYR A 63 11.45 10.53 -6.75
N GLU A 64 11.48 11.02 -7.99
CA GLU A 64 10.31 11.06 -8.86
C GLU A 64 9.79 9.65 -9.17
N ALA A 65 10.68 8.69 -9.46
CA ALA A 65 10.30 7.30 -9.66
C ALA A 65 9.65 6.68 -8.41
N LEU A 66 10.21 6.93 -7.22
CA LEU A 66 9.65 6.45 -5.95
C LEU A 66 8.29 7.10 -5.65
N ARG A 67 8.13 8.41 -5.89
CA ARG A 67 6.85 9.13 -5.69
C ARG A 67 5.73 8.62 -6.59
N ALA A 68 6.06 8.09 -7.76
CA ALA A 68 5.10 7.47 -8.63
C ALA A 68 4.63 6.08 -8.14
N LEU A 69 5.32 5.46 -7.17
CA LEU A 69 4.94 4.16 -6.63
C LEU A 69 3.80 4.29 -5.60
N PRO A 70 2.83 3.35 -5.62
CA PRO A 70 1.75 3.33 -4.64
C PRO A 70 2.27 3.37 -3.20
N GLY A 71 1.64 4.18 -2.36
CA GLY A 71 1.91 4.23 -0.92
C GLY A 71 3.27 4.81 -0.51
N TYR A 72 4.15 5.21 -1.44
CA TYR A 72 5.44 5.82 -1.08
C TYR A 72 5.24 7.11 -0.29
N GLY A 73 5.93 7.24 0.84
CA GLY A 73 5.82 8.37 1.75
C GLY A 73 4.61 8.33 2.70
N CYS A 74 3.64 7.45 2.47
CA CYS A 74 2.47 7.27 3.35
C CYS A 74 2.57 5.95 4.15
N LEU A 75 2.81 4.84 3.46
CA LEU A 75 2.83 3.49 4.03
C LEU A 75 4.25 2.94 4.15
N TRP A 76 5.15 3.39 3.29
CA TRP A 76 6.53 2.94 3.27
C TRP A 76 7.46 4.02 2.72
N TYR A 77 8.75 3.89 2.96
CA TYR A 77 9.79 4.73 2.40
C TYR A 77 11.07 3.93 2.13
N LEU A 78 12.06 4.55 1.48
CA LEU A 78 13.33 3.89 1.16
C LEU A 78 14.48 4.52 1.98
N PRO A 79 14.83 3.98 3.15
CA PRO A 79 15.90 4.53 3.98
C PRO A 79 17.25 4.41 3.25
N ASN A 80 18.00 5.52 3.21
CA ASN A 80 19.39 5.59 2.73
C ASN A 80 19.63 4.91 1.36
N MET A 81 18.61 4.89 0.48
CA MET A 81 18.74 4.31 -0.87
C MET A 81 19.25 2.86 -0.87
N THR A 82 18.91 2.07 0.16
CA THR A 82 19.40 0.69 0.33
C THR A 82 18.72 -0.33 -0.60
N GLY A 83 17.63 0.06 -1.26
CA GLY A 83 16.77 -0.87 -1.99
C GLY A 83 15.85 -1.70 -1.09
N ILE A 84 15.99 -1.58 0.23
CA ILE A 84 15.17 -2.27 1.21
C ILE A 84 14.12 -1.27 1.73
N PRO A 85 12.83 -1.46 1.43
CA PRO A 85 11.79 -0.57 1.93
C PRO A 85 11.65 -0.68 3.44
N ASP A 86 11.37 0.45 4.07
CA ASP A 86 10.89 0.50 5.44
C ASP A 86 9.38 0.72 5.42
N VAL A 87 8.64 -0.25 5.94
CA VAL A 87 7.17 -0.23 6.02
C VAL A 87 6.79 0.27 7.39
N ASN A 88 5.94 1.29 7.43
CA ASN A 88 5.51 1.89 8.69
C ASN A 88 4.72 0.88 9.52
N GLU A 89 5.16 0.64 10.75
CA GLU A 89 4.42 -0.15 11.73
C GLU A 89 3.11 0.54 12.17
N PRO A 90 2.14 -0.22 12.70
CA PRO A 90 0.95 0.35 13.33
C PRO A 90 1.31 1.44 14.34
N SER A 91 0.72 2.63 14.19
CA SER A 91 1.00 3.81 15.00
C SER A 91 -0.13 4.84 14.88
N ASP A 92 0.01 5.99 15.52
CA ASP A 92 -0.96 7.10 15.41
C ASP A 92 -1.16 7.60 13.97
N TYR A 93 -0.25 7.25 13.04
CA TYR A 93 -0.27 7.68 11.65
C TYR A 93 -0.51 6.53 10.66
N MET A 94 -0.63 5.29 11.16
CA MET A 94 -0.72 4.08 10.34
C MET A 94 -1.59 3.04 11.05
N THR A 95 -2.70 2.64 10.45
CA THR A 95 -3.64 1.69 11.08
C THR A 95 -3.80 0.44 10.24
N TYR A 96 -3.83 -0.71 10.89
CA TYR A 96 -4.09 -2.03 10.31
C TYR A 96 -5.42 -2.50 10.87
N ASN A 97 -6.48 -2.48 10.07
CA ASN A 97 -7.84 -2.81 10.51
C ASN A 97 -8.37 -4.02 9.76
N TYR A 98 -8.73 -5.08 10.47
CA TYR A 98 -9.38 -6.24 9.87
C TYR A 98 -10.90 -6.04 9.74
N ILE A 99 -11.40 -6.15 8.50
CA ILE A 99 -12.83 -6.11 8.17
C ILE A 99 -13.35 -7.53 8.04
N LYS A 100 -14.06 -7.98 9.08
CA LYS A 100 -14.60 -9.35 9.15
C LYS A 100 -15.57 -9.70 8.03
N GLN A 101 -16.34 -8.72 7.54
CA GLN A 101 -17.36 -8.93 6.51
C GLN A 101 -16.73 -9.25 5.14
N ASP A 102 -15.58 -8.65 4.86
CA ASP A 102 -14.90 -8.72 3.57
C ASP A 102 -13.64 -9.60 3.64
N ASP A 103 -13.34 -10.16 4.82
CA ASP A 103 -12.15 -10.95 5.08
C ASP A 103 -10.86 -10.27 4.59
N THR A 104 -10.76 -8.98 4.90
CA THR A 104 -9.77 -8.08 4.31
C THR A 104 -9.15 -7.22 5.40
N TRP A 105 -7.83 -7.05 5.33
CA TRP A 105 -7.11 -6.03 6.08
C TRP A 105 -7.07 -4.72 5.32
N LEU A 106 -7.50 -3.64 5.96
CA LEU A 106 -7.30 -2.29 5.49
C LEU A 106 -6.12 -1.66 6.21
N VAL A 107 -5.11 -1.32 5.43
CA VAL A 107 -3.89 -0.65 5.90
C VAL A 107 -3.92 0.78 5.41
N THR A 108 -4.08 1.70 6.34
CA THR A 108 -4.30 3.12 6.04
C THR A 108 -3.24 3.96 6.71
N GLY A 109 -2.55 4.79 5.92
CA GLY A 109 -1.50 5.68 6.38
C GLY A 109 -1.81 7.13 6.06
N VAL A 110 -1.54 7.98 7.03
CA VAL A 110 -1.62 9.45 6.93
C VAL A 110 -0.31 10.04 7.43
N PHE A 111 0.69 10.15 6.56
CA PHE A 111 1.97 10.69 7.03
C PHE A 111 1.91 12.22 7.17
N ARG A 112 1.74 12.67 8.41
CA ARG A 112 1.64 14.08 8.78
C ARG A 112 2.75 14.48 9.75
N HIS A 113 4.02 14.32 9.38
CA HIS A 113 5.09 15.02 10.08
C HIS A 113 6.24 15.43 9.15
N PRO A 114 6.65 16.71 9.14
CA PRO A 114 7.79 17.15 8.36
C PRO A 114 9.06 16.70 9.08
N PHE A 115 9.54 15.49 8.81
CA PHE A 115 10.95 15.22 9.06
C PHE A 115 11.74 16.06 8.06
N HIS A 116 12.47 17.06 8.57
CA HIS A 116 13.58 17.64 7.83
C HIS A 116 14.64 16.55 7.72
N PHE A 117 14.63 15.79 6.62
CA PHE A 117 15.85 15.13 6.19
C PHE A 117 16.91 16.21 5.95
N PRO A 118 18.20 15.95 6.26
CA PRO A 118 19.28 16.94 6.16
C PRO A 118 19.56 17.45 4.72
N PHE A 119 18.66 17.21 3.77
CA PHE A 119 18.73 17.58 2.36
C PHE A 119 17.52 18.41 1.88
N GLY A 120 16.72 18.99 2.78
CA GLY A 120 15.62 19.91 2.40
C GLY A 120 14.38 19.23 1.83
N LEU A 121 14.30 17.89 1.90
CA LEU A 121 13.13 17.13 1.46
C LEU A 121 12.05 17.14 2.54
N THR A 122 11.10 18.07 2.43
CA THR A 122 9.83 17.97 3.17
C THR A 122 8.95 16.93 2.51
N HIS A 123 9.04 15.68 2.94
CA HIS A 123 8.10 14.65 2.50
C HIS A 123 6.77 14.83 3.22
N ARG A 124 5.70 15.01 2.45
CA ARG A 124 4.32 14.99 2.93
C ARG A 124 3.59 13.93 2.14
N CYS A 125 2.97 13.00 2.85
CA CYS A 125 1.83 12.29 2.29
C CYS A 125 0.73 13.36 2.14
N GLU A 126 0.57 13.91 0.93
CA GLU A 126 -0.42 14.96 0.67
C GLU A 126 -1.85 14.45 0.87
N GLU A 127 -2.01 13.14 0.70
CA GLU A 127 -3.28 12.45 0.56
C GLU A 127 -3.23 11.09 1.25
N MET A 128 -4.26 10.73 2.02
CA MET A 128 -4.37 9.42 2.67
C MET A 128 -4.23 8.29 1.65
N ALA A 129 -3.41 7.29 1.97
CA ALA A 129 -3.24 6.08 1.18
C ALA A 129 -3.84 4.89 1.94
N THR A 130 -4.58 4.04 1.22
CA THR A 130 -5.16 2.82 1.76
C THR A 130 -4.80 1.65 0.85
N TRP A 131 -4.32 0.57 1.44
CA TRP A 131 -4.11 -0.72 0.80
C TRP A 131 -5.06 -1.74 1.42
N SER A 132 -5.63 -2.61 0.60
CA SER A 132 -6.39 -3.78 1.05
C SER A 132 -5.56 -5.04 0.86
N ILE A 133 -5.58 -5.92 1.86
CA ILE A 133 -4.94 -7.24 1.81
C ILE A 133 -6.02 -8.29 2.07
N ASP A 134 -6.27 -9.16 1.10
CA ASP A 134 -7.17 -10.30 1.28
C ASP A 134 -6.57 -11.29 2.29
N ASP A 135 -7.33 -11.64 3.33
CA ASP A 135 -6.84 -12.44 4.45
C ASP A 135 -6.54 -13.90 4.06
N ASN A 136 -7.26 -14.44 3.07
CA ASN A 136 -7.08 -15.83 2.63
C ASN A 136 -5.89 -16.01 1.68
N THR A 137 -5.61 -15.01 0.85
CA THR A 137 -4.64 -15.10 -0.26
C THR A 137 -3.39 -14.26 -0.04
N GLY A 138 -3.48 -13.24 0.82
CA GLY A 138 -2.44 -12.22 0.97
C GLY A 138 -2.33 -11.27 -0.22
N GLU A 139 -3.31 -11.26 -1.14
CA GLU A 139 -3.30 -10.36 -2.30
C GLU A 139 -3.41 -8.91 -1.85
N VAL A 140 -2.45 -8.08 -2.26
CA VAL A 140 -2.41 -6.64 -1.96
C VAL A 140 -3.01 -5.86 -3.13
N THR A 141 -4.01 -5.04 -2.84
CA THR A 141 -4.68 -4.16 -3.80
C THR A 141 -4.55 -2.70 -3.36
N TYR A 142 -4.30 -1.82 -4.34
CA TYR A 142 -4.12 -0.38 -4.12
C TYR A 142 -5.40 0.36 -4.44
N GLY A 143 -5.81 1.30 -3.60
CA GLY A 143 -6.88 2.23 -3.97
C GLY A 143 -7.51 2.93 -2.77
N ARG A 144 -8.14 4.07 -3.04
CA ARG A 144 -9.11 4.62 -2.08
C ARG A 144 -10.36 3.74 -2.05
N PRO A 145 -11.06 3.63 -0.92
CA PRO A 145 -12.39 3.01 -0.87
C PRO A 145 -13.38 3.58 -1.92
N ASP A 146 -13.10 4.79 -2.43
CA ASP A 146 -13.97 5.56 -3.32
C ASP A 146 -13.63 5.43 -4.82
N GLU A 147 -12.54 4.75 -5.19
CA GLU A 147 -12.16 4.54 -6.59
C GLU A 147 -12.80 3.26 -7.14
N LYS A 148 -14.01 3.40 -7.69
CA LYS A 148 -14.67 2.39 -8.55
C LYS A 148 -15.15 3.03 -9.85
#